data_AF-A0A3S0PHE0-F1
#
_entry.id   AF-A0A3S0PHE0-F1
#
_cell.length_a   1.000
_cell.length_b   1.000
_cell.length_c   1.000
_cell.angle_alpha   90.00
_cell.angle_beta   90.00
_cell.angle_gamma   90.00
#
_symmetry.space_group_name_H-M   'P 1'
#
loop_
_entity.id
_entity.type
_entity.pdbx_description
1 polymer ?
#
loop_
_entity_poly.entity_id
_entity_poly.type
_entity_poly.pdbx_seq_one_letter_code
_entity_poly.pdbx_strand_id
1 'polypeptide(L)'
;MTASQRLRAVIFTAALVACIAPLKGYTELTTTTLSATDGQHDFDFNIGAWKTHISRLVNPLSGSKTWVQYDGTHVVRKIWSGRANIGVLEIDGPGGHIEALSLRLYNPTTRQWSLNFARSTDGTLGVPMYGEFKNGRGEFIDQETYNGRAILVKNVWSDITPNSCRSVWSYSADGGKTWEVNWIAVDTRIPDDASKTL
;
A
#
# COMPACT_ATOMS: atom_id res chain seq x y z
N MET A 1 -9.38 72.10 1.46
CA MET A 1 -8.85 73.42 1.91
C MET A 1 -8.93 73.38 3.43
N THR A 2 -7.87 73.26 4.23
CA THR A 2 -6.67 74.11 4.39
C THR A 2 -5.58 73.33 5.17
N ALA A 3 -4.33 73.34 4.70
CA ALA A 3 -3.14 73.96 5.32
C ALA A 3 -2.83 73.50 6.77
N SER A 4 -1.88 72.57 6.98
CA SER A 4 -0.44 72.79 7.25
C SER A 4 -0.12 73.36 8.64
N GLN A 5 0.67 72.64 9.42
CA GLN A 5 1.74 73.23 10.24
C GLN A 5 2.82 72.18 10.54
N ARG A 6 4.04 72.48 10.09
CA ARG A 6 5.30 71.82 10.46
C ARG A 6 5.93 72.63 11.59
N LEU A 7 6.57 71.99 12.59
CA LEU A 7 7.78 72.57 13.19
C LEU A 7 8.64 71.58 14.02
N ARG A 8 9.92 71.49 13.61
CA ARG A 8 11.20 71.28 14.36
C ARG A 8 11.33 70.05 15.28
N ALA A 9 12.07 69.01 14.91
CA ALA A 9 13.55 68.86 14.88
C ALA A 9 14.22 68.85 16.26
N VAL A 10 14.67 67.66 16.71
CA VAL A 10 15.97 67.44 17.38
C VAL A 10 16.42 66.01 17.09
N ILE A 11 17.61 65.89 16.50
CA ILE A 11 18.35 64.65 16.26
C ILE A 11 19.22 64.41 17.50
N PHE A 12 19.14 63.23 18.10
CA PHE A 12 20.21 62.68 18.93
C PHE A 12 20.54 61.28 18.43
N THR A 13 21.63 61.22 17.68
CA THR A 13 22.32 59.99 17.29
C THR A 13 23.07 59.47 18.53
N ALA A 14 22.70 58.29 19.00
CA ALA A 14 23.53 57.50 19.91
C ALA A 14 23.73 56.12 19.26
N ALA A 15 24.89 55.92 18.65
CA ALA A 15 25.31 54.65 18.10
C ALA A 15 25.64 53.69 19.25
N LEU A 16 24.76 52.72 19.49
CA LEU A 16 25.06 51.58 20.35
C LEU A 16 25.59 50.45 19.45
N VAL A 17 26.91 50.39 19.30
CA VAL A 17 27.57 49.19 18.74
C VAL A 17 27.54 48.13 19.84
N ALA A 18 26.50 47.29 19.80
CA ALA A 18 26.49 46.04 20.56
C ALA A 18 27.38 45.03 19.82
N CYS A 19 28.56 44.75 20.37
CA CYS A 19 29.38 43.62 19.98
C CYS A 19 28.62 42.32 20.28
N ILE A 20 27.88 41.81 19.31
CA ILE A 20 27.33 40.45 19.36
C ILE A 20 28.48 39.51 19.00
N ALA A 21 29.10 38.92 20.02
CA ALA A 21 29.99 37.77 19.81
C ALA A 21 29.16 36.62 19.23
N PRO A 22 29.67 35.86 18.24
CA PRO A 22 28.93 34.72 17.71
C PRO A 22 28.92 33.63 18.78
N LEU A 23 27.73 33.34 19.33
CA LEU A 23 27.48 32.08 20.02
C LEU A 23 27.63 30.95 18.98
N LYS A 24 28.82 30.34 18.97
CA LYS A 24 29.06 29.08 18.27
C LYS A 24 28.23 28.00 18.97
N GLY A 25 27.33 27.37 18.21
CA GLY A 25 26.75 26.09 18.58
C GLY A 25 25.29 26.13 19.01
N TYR A 26 24.40 26.56 18.11
CA TYR A 26 23.13 25.84 17.97
C TYR A 26 23.31 24.91 16.79
N THR A 27 23.48 23.63 17.08
CA THR A 27 23.27 22.57 16.09
C THR A 27 21.81 22.69 15.68
N GLU A 28 21.55 23.21 14.47
CA GLU A 28 20.26 22.96 13.82
C GLU A 28 20.12 21.44 13.78
N LEU A 29 19.19 20.92 14.58
CA LEU A 29 18.71 19.56 14.38
C LEU A 29 18.08 19.57 13.00
N THR A 30 18.86 19.12 12.00
CA THR A 30 18.33 18.75 10.69
C THR A 30 17.33 17.66 10.96
N THR A 31 16.08 18.06 11.19
CA THR A 31 14.96 17.13 11.14
C THR A 31 14.94 16.76 9.68
N THR A 32 15.51 15.60 9.34
CA THR A 32 15.23 14.95 8.07
C THR A 32 13.72 14.77 8.06
N THR A 33 13.01 15.74 7.49
CA THR A 33 11.71 15.49 6.91
C THR A 33 11.98 14.35 5.95
N LEU A 34 11.67 13.13 6.37
CA LEU A 34 11.32 12.06 5.44
C LEU A 34 10.27 12.71 4.56
N SER A 35 10.68 13.18 3.38
CA SER A 35 9.76 13.61 2.35
C SER A 35 8.73 12.50 2.31
N ALA A 36 7.49 12.82 2.67
CA ALA A 36 6.41 11.84 2.61
C ALA A 36 6.47 11.28 1.19
N THR A 37 6.94 10.05 1.06
CA THR A 37 7.06 9.40 -0.23
C THR A 37 5.65 9.40 -0.80
N ASP A 38 5.48 9.85 -2.03
CA ASP A 38 4.15 10.04 -2.61
C ASP A 38 3.32 8.74 -2.69
N GLY A 39 3.95 7.58 -2.46
CA GLY A 39 3.32 6.26 -2.37
C GLY A 39 3.57 5.41 -3.62
N GLN A 40 4.24 5.97 -4.64
CA GLN A 40 4.50 5.28 -5.92
C GLN A 40 5.30 3.99 -5.81
N HIS A 41 5.99 3.77 -4.69
CA HIS A 41 6.87 2.63 -4.47
C HIS A 41 6.41 1.75 -3.31
N ASP A 42 5.18 1.93 -2.81
CA ASP A 42 4.70 1.22 -1.62
C ASP A 42 4.63 -0.31 -1.83
N PHE A 43 4.57 -0.79 -3.07
CA PHE A 43 4.60 -2.21 -3.40
C PHE A 43 5.99 -2.75 -3.79
N ASP A 44 7.05 -1.93 -3.77
CA ASP A 44 8.39 -2.39 -4.19
C ASP A 44 8.89 -3.57 -3.33
N PHE A 45 8.42 -3.69 -2.08
CA PHE A 45 8.73 -4.84 -1.22
C PHE A 45 8.30 -6.18 -1.82
N ASN A 46 7.26 -6.22 -2.66
CA ASN A 46 6.66 -7.44 -3.19
C ASN A 46 7.25 -7.84 -4.56
N ILE A 47 8.12 -7.02 -5.16
CA ILE A 47 8.78 -7.36 -6.43
C ILE A 47 9.73 -8.55 -6.24
N GLY A 48 9.68 -9.51 -7.17
CA GLY A 48 10.51 -10.72 -7.15
C GLY A 48 9.68 -12.00 -7.23
N ALA A 49 10.31 -13.13 -6.90
CA ALA A 49 9.65 -14.42 -6.79
C ALA A 49 9.48 -14.81 -5.31
N TRP A 50 8.34 -15.43 -5.00
CA TRP A 50 7.95 -15.80 -3.65
C TRP A 50 7.41 -17.22 -3.66
N LYS A 51 7.72 -17.98 -2.61
CA LYS A 51 6.87 -19.11 -2.22
C LYS A 51 5.67 -18.53 -1.50
N THR A 52 4.48 -19.04 -1.79
CA THR A 52 3.26 -18.61 -1.13
C THR A 52 2.58 -19.82 -0.50
N HIS A 53 2.14 -19.65 0.74
CA HIS A 53 1.25 -20.57 1.42
C HIS A 53 -0.08 -19.87 1.65
N ILE A 54 -1.17 -20.50 1.19
CA ILE A 54 -2.49 -19.91 1.20
C ILE A 54 -3.47 -20.77 1.97
N SER A 55 -4.16 -20.17 2.93
CA SER A 55 -5.40 -20.69 3.49
C SER A 55 -6.59 -19.96 2.88
N ARG A 56 -7.52 -20.68 2.26
CA ARG A 56 -8.76 -20.14 1.69
C ARG A 56 -9.98 -20.74 2.36
N LEU A 57 -10.94 -19.90 2.76
CA LEU A 57 -12.21 -20.33 3.33
C LEU A 57 -13.13 -20.85 2.23
N VAL A 58 -13.72 -22.02 2.44
CA VAL A 58 -14.71 -22.61 1.54
C VAL A 58 -16.06 -21.97 1.79
N ASN A 59 -16.73 -21.51 0.73
CA ASN A 59 -18.05 -20.86 0.78
C ASN A 59 -18.13 -19.68 1.78
N PRO A 60 -17.38 -18.58 1.56
CA PRO A 60 -17.51 -17.36 2.38
C PRO A 60 -18.95 -16.88 2.52
N LEU A 61 -19.27 -16.26 3.66
CA LEU A 61 -20.56 -15.71 4.06
C LEU A 61 -21.69 -16.74 4.23
N SER A 62 -21.36 -18.03 4.28
CA SER A 62 -22.33 -19.12 4.54
C SER A 62 -22.33 -19.61 6.01
N GLY A 63 -21.42 -19.09 6.85
CA GLY A 63 -21.15 -19.62 8.18
C GLY A 63 -20.11 -20.75 8.22
N SER A 64 -19.53 -21.09 7.05
CA SER A 64 -18.47 -22.09 6.93
C SER A 64 -17.29 -21.83 7.86
N LYS A 65 -16.66 -22.92 8.31
CA LYS A 65 -15.39 -22.94 9.06
C LYS A 65 -14.34 -23.81 8.38
N THR A 66 -14.63 -24.28 7.17
CA THR A 66 -13.75 -25.19 6.44
C THR A 66 -12.74 -24.38 5.63
N TRP A 67 -11.47 -24.63 5.89
CA TRP A 67 -10.35 -24.02 5.16
C TRP A 67 -9.65 -25.06 4.30
N VAL A 68 -9.25 -24.65 3.10
CA VAL A 68 -8.41 -25.43 2.19
C VAL A 68 -7.07 -24.73 2.04
N GLN A 69 -6.00 -25.53 1.93
CA GLN A 69 -4.63 -25.06 1.83
C GLN A 69 -4.13 -25.16 0.40
N TYR A 70 -3.29 -24.22 0.00
CA TYR A 70 -2.59 -24.22 -1.29
C TYR A 70 -1.14 -23.79 -1.07
N ASP A 71 -0.26 -24.31 -1.90
CA ASP A 71 1.15 -23.94 -1.93
C ASP A 71 1.57 -23.71 -3.38
N GLY A 72 2.52 -22.79 -3.58
CA GLY A 72 3.07 -22.55 -4.91
C GLY A 72 3.91 -21.30 -4.95
N THR A 73 3.80 -20.54 -6.04
CA THR A 73 4.60 -19.34 -6.26
C THR A 73 3.78 -18.11 -6.57
N HIS A 74 4.31 -16.97 -6.17
CA HIS A 74 3.80 -15.65 -6.53
C HIS A 74 4.98 -14.85 -7.11
N VAL A 75 4.85 -14.44 -8.36
CA VAL A 75 5.94 -13.88 -9.15
C VAL A 75 5.52 -12.49 -9.61
N VAL A 76 6.17 -11.47 -9.07
CA VAL A 76 5.80 -10.06 -9.28
C VAL A 76 6.87 -9.34 -10.08
N ARG A 77 6.42 -8.59 -11.08
CA ARG A 77 7.26 -7.81 -12.00
C ARG A 77 6.86 -6.34 -11.98
N LYS A 78 7.88 -5.50 -12.00
CA LYS A 78 7.75 -4.05 -12.02
C LYS A 78 7.32 -3.56 -13.41
N ILE A 79 6.45 -2.57 -13.46
CA ILE A 79 6.03 -1.87 -14.68
C ILE A 79 6.34 -0.37 -14.49
N TRP A 80 6.84 0.29 -15.53
CA TRP A 80 7.17 1.73 -15.53
C TRP A 80 7.97 2.19 -14.29
N SER A 81 9.04 1.45 -13.99
CA SER A 81 9.94 1.72 -12.87
C SER A 81 9.29 1.71 -11.48
N GLY A 82 8.10 1.11 -11.32
CA GLY A 82 7.45 0.93 -10.00
C GLY A 82 6.11 1.58 -9.89
N ARG A 83 5.74 2.45 -10.84
CA ARG A 83 4.43 3.10 -10.87
C ARG A 83 3.28 2.13 -11.17
N ALA A 84 3.61 0.90 -11.54
CA ALA A 84 2.71 -0.22 -11.63
C ALA A 84 3.48 -1.53 -11.39
N ASN A 85 2.76 -2.62 -11.11
CA ASN A 85 3.32 -3.96 -11.12
C ASN A 85 2.26 -4.99 -11.54
N ILE A 86 2.73 -6.15 -12.01
CA ILE A 86 1.91 -7.31 -12.28
C ILE A 86 2.47 -8.51 -11.50
N GLY A 87 1.61 -9.17 -10.73
CA GLY A 87 1.91 -10.44 -10.05
C GLY A 87 1.17 -11.59 -10.71
N VAL A 88 1.85 -12.72 -10.93
CA VAL A 88 1.26 -13.99 -11.34
C VAL A 88 1.34 -14.95 -10.16
N LEU A 89 0.22 -15.56 -9.81
CA LEU A 89 0.05 -16.52 -8.73
C LEU A 89 -0.24 -17.89 -9.36
N GLU A 90 0.57 -18.87 -8.99
CA GLU A 90 0.49 -20.25 -9.46
C GLU A 90 0.51 -21.16 -8.23
N ILE A 91 -0.61 -21.80 -7.90
CA ILE A 91 -0.72 -22.59 -6.66
C ILE A 91 -1.54 -23.86 -6.84
N ASP A 92 -1.16 -24.89 -6.09
CA ASP A 92 -1.82 -26.20 -6.06
C ASP A 92 -2.28 -26.53 -4.65
N GLY A 93 -3.41 -27.22 -4.55
CA GLY A 93 -3.94 -27.69 -3.27
C GLY A 93 -5.04 -28.72 -3.44
N PRO A 94 -5.64 -29.21 -2.33
CA PRO A 94 -6.73 -30.19 -2.39
C PRO A 94 -7.99 -29.71 -3.14
N GLY A 95 -8.14 -28.39 -3.30
CA GLY A 95 -9.22 -27.79 -4.09
C GLY A 95 -8.92 -27.62 -5.58
N GLY A 96 -7.76 -28.10 -6.04
CA GLY A 96 -7.31 -28.03 -7.43
C GLY A 96 -6.20 -27.00 -7.64
N HIS A 97 -5.96 -26.72 -8.91
CA HIS A 97 -4.96 -25.77 -9.38
C HIS A 97 -5.58 -24.37 -9.53
N ILE A 98 -4.84 -23.32 -9.15
CA ILE A 98 -5.27 -21.92 -9.29
C ILE A 98 -4.15 -21.12 -9.96
N GLU A 99 -4.47 -20.54 -11.11
CA GLU A 99 -3.70 -19.50 -11.77
C GLU A 99 -4.44 -18.17 -11.65
N ALA A 100 -3.78 -17.15 -11.13
CA ALA A 100 -4.34 -15.81 -11.01
C ALA A 100 -3.30 -14.74 -11.29
N LEU A 101 -3.76 -13.52 -11.58
CA LEU A 101 -2.89 -12.36 -11.67
C LEU A 101 -3.45 -11.19 -10.85
N SER A 102 -2.53 -10.30 -10.46
CA SER A 102 -2.85 -9.00 -9.88
C SER A 102 -2.14 -7.89 -10.63
N LEU A 103 -2.89 -6.99 -11.27
CA LEU A 103 -2.38 -5.76 -11.86
C LEU A 103 -2.61 -4.60 -10.89
N ARG A 104 -1.52 -3.99 -10.42
CA ARG A 104 -1.56 -2.87 -9.48
C ARG A 104 -1.09 -1.60 -10.19
N LEU A 105 -1.90 -0.55 -10.12
CA LEU A 105 -1.65 0.74 -10.78
C LEU A 105 -1.70 1.85 -9.74
N TYR A 106 -0.69 2.72 -9.73
CA TYR A 106 -0.69 3.90 -8.87
C TYR A 106 -1.27 5.11 -9.61
N ASN A 107 -2.14 5.86 -8.93
CA ASN A 107 -2.69 7.12 -9.42
C ASN A 107 -2.02 8.31 -8.70
N PRO A 108 -1.20 9.14 -9.37
CA PRO A 108 -0.49 10.25 -8.75
C PRO A 108 -1.39 11.42 -8.33
N THR A 109 -2.58 11.53 -8.89
CA THR A 109 -3.55 12.58 -8.53
C THR A 109 -4.23 12.25 -7.21
N THR A 110 -4.71 11.01 -7.05
CA THR A 110 -5.39 10.57 -5.82
C THR A 110 -4.43 10.02 -4.77
N ARG A 111 -3.18 9.72 -5.16
CA ARG A 111 -2.16 9.04 -4.36
C ARG A 111 -2.58 7.67 -3.84
N GLN A 112 -3.43 6.99 -4.60
CA GLN A 112 -3.92 5.66 -4.27
C GLN A 112 -3.47 4.63 -5.30
N TRP A 113 -3.40 3.39 -4.86
CA TRP A 113 -3.27 2.24 -5.72
C TRP A 113 -4.64 1.64 -6.03
N SER A 114 -4.82 1.20 -7.27
CA SER A 114 -5.87 0.26 -7.65
C SER A 114 -5.30 -1.16 -7.79
N LEU A 115 -5.95 -2.15 -7.18
CA LEU A 115 -5.60 -3.56 -7.30
C LEU A 115 -6.67 -4.24 -8.17
N ASN A 116 -6.27 -4.80 -9.31
CA ASN A 116 -7.15 -5.44 -10.28
C ASN A 116 -6.78 -6.92 -10.37
N PHE A 117 -7.71 -7.82 -10.06
CA PHE A 117 -7.46 -9.26 -10.01
C PHE A 117 -8.14 -9.99 -11.16
N ALA A 118 -7.53 -11.08 -11.62
CA ALA A 118 -8.16 -12.00 -12.57
C ALA A 118 -7.68 -13.43 -12.30
N ARG A 119 -8.53 -14.41 -12.63
CA ARG A 119 -8.14 -15.82 -12.73
C ARG A 119 -8.01 -16.21 -14.20
N SER A 120 -7.16 -17.19 -14.51
CA SER A 120 -7.01 -17.70 -15.88
C SER A 120 -8.33 -18.20 -16.49
N THR A 121 -9.26 -18.63 -15.63
CA THR A 121 -10.58 -19.17 -16.01
C THR A 121 -11.64 -18.12 -16.36
N ASP A 122 -11.43 -16.85 -16.00
CA ASP A 122 -12.51 -15.86 -16.00
C ASP A 122 -12.45 -14.91 -17.22
N GLY A 123 -11.27 -14.72 -17.81
CA GLY A 123 -11.07 -13.89 -19.00
C GLY A 123 -11.33 -12.38 -18.80
N THR A 124 -11.55 -11.93 -17.57
CA THR A 124 -11.87 -10.53 -17.22
C THR A 124 -11.11 -10.08 -15.98
N LEU A 125 -10.84 -8.77 -15.89
CA LEU A 125 -10.45 -8.14 -14.62
C LEU A 125 -11.69 -7.98 -13.73
N GLY A 126 -11.56 -8.33 -12.45
CA GLY A 126 -12.57 -8.09 -11.42
C GLY A 126 -12.71 -6.61 -11.06
N VAL A 127 -13.59 -6.31 -10.11
CA VAL A 127 -13.78 -4.95 -9.60
C VAL A 127 -12.48 -4.46 -8.96
N PRO A 128 -11.98 -3.26 -9.32
CA PRO A 128 -10.75 -2.73 -8.73
C PRO A 128 -10.96 -2.36 -7.26
N MET A 129 -10.02 -2.78 -6.40
CA MET A 129 -9.91 -2.29 -5.03
C MET A 129 -9.07 -1.02 -5.00
N TYR A 130 -9.45 -0.04 -4.18
CA TYR A 130 -8.69 1.21 -4.02
C TYR A 130 -8.18 1.38 -2.60
N GLY A 131 -6.98 1.95 -2.48
CA GLY A 131 -6.36 2.10 -1.17
C GLY A 131 -4.95 2.65 -1.20
N GLU A 132 -4.31 2.65 -0.04
CA GLU A 132 -2.97 3.20 0.17
C GLU A 132 -2.28 2.48 1.33
N PHE A 133 -0.96 2.67 1.45
CA PHE A 133 -0.21 2.24 2.62
C PHE A 133 -0.14 3.36 3.66
N LYS A 134 -0.34 2.99 4.92
CA LYS A 134 -0.10 3.84 6.08
C LYS A 134 0.71 3.07 7.10
N ASN A 135 1.85 3.62 7.51
CA ASN A 135 2.72 3.04 8.54
C ASN A 135 3.08 1.57 8.28
N GLY A 136 3.44 1.25 7.02
CA GLY A 136 3.83 -0.11 6.62
C GLY A 136 2.68 -1.10 6.47
N ARG A 137 1.42 -0.62 6.51
CA ARG A 137 0.23 -1.46 6.36
C ARG A 137 -0.64 -0.95 5.22
N GLY A 138 -0.93 -1.82 4.25
CA GLY A 138 -1.80 -1.50 3.11
C GLY A 138 -3.25 -1.88 3.39
N GLU A 139 -4.19 -1.02 3.03
CA GLU A 139 -5.63 -1.32 3.05
C GLU A 139 -6.28 -0.93 1.74
N PHE A 140 -6.95 -1.88 1.11
CA PHE A 140 -7.63 -1.71 -0.16
C PHE A 140 -9.05 -2.23 -0.02
N ILE A 141 -10.03 -1.48 -0.52
CA ILE A 141 -11.45 -1.84 -0.42
C ILE A 141 -12.12 -1.66 -1.78
N ASP A 142 -13.02 -2.56 -2.11
CA ASP A 142 -14.03 -2.39 -3.15
C ASP A 142 -15.43 -2.68 -2.61
N GLN A 143 -16.41 -2.47 -3.50
CA GLN A 143 -17.75 -2.98 -3.35
C GLN A 143 -18.10 -3.80 -4.60
N GLU A 144 -18.48 -5.06 -4.42
CA GLU A 144 -18.82 -5.96 -5.51
C GLU A 144 -20.04 -6.83 -5.20
N THR A 145 -20.48 -7.62 -6.19
CA THR A 145 -21.59 -8.57 -6.02
C THR A 145 -21.06 -9.97 -5.79
N TYR A 146 -21.44 -10.59 -4.68
CA TYR A 146 -21.12 -11.96 -4.35
C TYR A 146 -22.41 -12.73 -4.02
N ASN A 147 -22.64 -13.85 -4.71
CA ASN A 147 -23.88 -14.66 -4.59
C ASN A 147 -25.17 -13.81 -4.67
N GLY A 148 -25.19 -12.85 -5.61
CA GLY A 148 -26.34 -11.98 -5.87
C GLY A 148 -26.57 -10.87 -4.83
N ARG A 149 -25.62 -10.63 -3.92
CA ARG A 149 -25.70 -9.57 -2.90
C ARG A 149 -24.51 -8.62 -3.00
N ALA A 150 -24.75 -7.34 -2.79
CA ALA A 150 -23.67 -6.37 -2.64
C ALA A 150 -22.92 -6.63 -1.33
N ILE A 151 -21.60 -6.69 -1.41
CA ILE A 151 -20.69 -6.86 -0.27
C ILE A 151 -19.56 -5.83 -0.36
N LEU A 152 -18.89 -5.59 0.76
CA LEU A 152 -17.56 -4.96 0.74
C LEU A 152 -16.49 -6.05 0.77
N VAL A 153 -15.45 -5.86 -0.01
CA VAL A 153 -14.25 -6.70 0.01
C VAL A 153 -13.06 -5.86 0.41
N LYS A 154 -12.24 -6.40 1.30
CA LYS A 154 -11.06 -5.72 1.83
C LYS A 154 -9.84 -6.60 1.69
N ASN A 155 -8.79 -6.04 1.13
CA ASN A 155 -7.46 -6.63 1.08
C ASN A 155 -6.52 -5.84 2.01
N VAL A 156 -5.79 -6.57 2.85
CA VAL A 156 -4.86 -6.02 3.84
C VAL A 156 -3.48 -6.59 3.59
N TRP A 157 -2.47 -5.73 3.51
CA TRP A 157 -1.06 -6.11 3.53
C TRP A 157 -0.45 -5.73 4.88
N SER A 158 0.21 -6.69 5.53
CA SER A 158 0.86 -6.53 6.85
C SER A 158 2.09 -7.41 6.97
N ASP A 159 2.79 -7.29 8.11
CA ASP A 159 3.91 -8.14 8.51
C ASP A 159 5.01 -8.19 7.42
N ILE A 160 5.25 -7.02 6.82
CA ILE A 160 6.16 -6.85 5.69
C ILE A 160 7.59 -6.76 6.22
N THR A 161 8.41 -7.68 5.75
CA THR A 161 9.86 -7.70 5.94
C THR A 161 10.53 -7.81 4.57
N PRO A 162 11.86 -7.70 4.47
CA PRO A 162 12.56 -7.94 3.19
C PRO A 162 12.28 -9.33 2.60
N ASN A 163 11.98 -10.32 3.44
CA ASN A 163 11.89 -11.74 3.04
C ASN A 163 10.51 -12.37 3.28
N SER A 164 9.55 -11.63 3.82
CA SER A 164 8.20 -12.13 4.05
C SER A 164 7.17 -11.02 3.94
N CYS A 165 5.96 -11.36 3.53
CA CYS A 165 4.82 -10.47 3.69
C CYS A 165 3.53 -11.27 3.83
N ARG A 166 2.52 -10.64 4.42
CA ARG A 166 1.23 -11.25 4.67
C ARG A 166 0.13 -10.46 3.96
N SER A 167 -0.74 -11.16 3.24
CA SER A 167 -1.94 -10.60 2.62
C SER A 167 -3.21 -11.29 3.14
N VAL A 168 -4.23 -10.52 3.51
CA VAL A 168 -5.52 -11.01 4.02
C VAL A 168 -6.65 -10.45 3.18
N TRP A 169 -7.59 -11.29 2.76
CA TRP A 169 -8.87 -10.84 2.23
C TRP A 169 -9.99 -11.10 3.21
N SER A 170 -10.94 -10.19 3.26
CA SER A 170 -12.15 -10.32 4.08
C SER A 170 -13.37 -9.80 3.35
N TYR A 171 -14.51 -10.44 3.57
CA TYR A 171 -15.81 -10.01 3.06
C TYR A 171 -16.66 -9.44 4.19
N SER A 172 -17.48 -8.45 3.85
CA SER A 172 -18.50 -7.91 4.75
C SER A 172 -19.83 -7.80 4.02
N ALA A 173 -20.87 -8.38 4.63
CA ALA A 173 -22.25 -8.34 4.13
C ALA A 173 -23.12 -7.28 4.84
N ASP A 174 -22.55 -6.53 5.79
CA ASP A 174 -23.29 -5.60 6.66
C ASP A 174 -22.75 -4.16 6.61
N GLY A 175 -22.09 -3.81 5.51
CA GLY A 175 -21.52 -2.48 5.29
C GLY A 175 -20.26 -2.22 6.11
N GLY A 176 -19.48 -3.25 6.40
CA GLY A 176 -18.18 -3.15 7.06
C GLY A 176 -18.23 -3.18 8.59
N LYS A 177 -19.39 -3.49 9.20
CA LYS A 177 -19.52 -3.62 10.66
C LYS A 177 -18.83 -4.90 11.14
N THR A 178 -18.97 -5.99 10.38
CA THR A 178 -18.25 -7.24 10.60
C THR A 178 -17.51 -7.66 9.33
N TRP A 179 -16.39 -8.37 9.52
CA TRP A 179 -15.52 -8.82 8.44
C TRP A 179 -15.19 -10.31 8.63
N GLU A 180 -15.50 -11.13 7.64
CA GLU A 180 -15.12 -12.55 7.62
C GLU A 180 -13.88 -12.72 6.75
N VAL A 181 -12.77 -13.11 7.38
CA VAL A 181 -11.54 -13.47 6.68
C VAL A 181 -11.80 -14.71 5.82
N ASN A 182 -11.46 -14.63 4.54
CA ASN A 182 -11.68 -15.72 3.59
C ASN A 182 -10.46 -16.13 2.77
N TRP A 183 -9.39 -15.33 2.80
CA TRP A 183 -8.12 -15.66 2.17
C TRP A 183 -6.97 -15.14 3.03
N ILE A 184 -5.97 -15.97 3.21
CA ILE A 184 -4.75 -15.67 3.94
C ILE A 184 -3.60 -16.15 3.06
N ALA A 185 -2.78 -15.24 2.56
CA ALA A 185 -1.51 -15.56 1.90
C ALA A 185 -0.34 -15.15 2.80
N VAL A 186 0.63 -16.05 2.94
CA VAL A 186 1.93 -15.77 3.55
C VAL A 186 2.98 -16.06 2.51
N ASP A 187 3.66 -15.01 2.07
CA ASP A 187 4.68 -15.06 1.03
C ASP A 187 6.06 -15.06 1.69
N THR A 188 6.96 -15.93 1.25
CA THR A 188 8.38 -15.97 1.64
C THR A 188 9.27 -15.84 0.40
N ARG A 189 10.24 -14.93 0.44
CA ARG A 189 11.06 -14.59 -0.72
C ARG A 189 11.89 -15.79 -1.19
N ILE A 190 11.90 -16.00 -2.51
CA ILE A 190 12.82 -16.92 -3.17
C ILE A 190 14.07 -16.13 -3.56
N PRO A 191 15.28 -16.58 -3.19
CA PRO A 191 16.53 -15.96 -3.64
C PRO A 191 16.65 -15.87 -5.16
N ASP A 192 17.26 -14.79 -5.67
CA ASP A 192 17.29 -14.46 -7.10
C ASP A 192 18.02 -15.51 -7.97
N ASP A 193 18.94 -16.27 -7.40
CA ASP A 193 19.61 -17.39 -8.07
C ASP A 193 18.67 -18.58 -8.30
N ALA A 194 17.80 -18.86 -7.34
CA ALA A 194 16.78 -19.90 -7.40
C ALA A 194 15.53 -19.51 -8.22
N SER A 195 15.30 -18.21 -8.45
CA SER A 195 14.12 -17.74 -9.20
C SER A 195 14.28 -17.74 -10.72
N LYS A 196 15.48 -17.98 -11.27
CA LYS A 196 15.75 -17.94 -12.72
C LYS A 196 15.02 -19.02 -13.52
N THR A 197 14.48 -20.02 -12.83
CA THR A 197 13.76 -21.16 -13.42
C THR A 197 12.23 -21.02 -13.31
N LEU A 198 11.74 -19.87 -12.83
CA LEU A 198 10.33 -19.53 -12.65
C LEU A 198 9.86 -18.50 -13.67
#